data_AF-A0A1L9B7T5-F1
#
_entry.id   AF-A0A1L9B7T5-F1
#
_cell.length_a   1.000
_cell.length_b   1.000
_cell.length_c   1.000
_cell.angle_alpha   90.00
_cell.angle_beta   90.00
_cell.angle_gamma   90.00
#
_symmetry.space_group_name_H-M   'P 1'
#
loop_
_entity.id
_entity.type
_entity.pdbx_description
1 polymer ?
#
loop_
_entity_poly.entity_id
_entity_poly.type
_entity_poly.pdbx_seq_one_letter_code
_entity_poly.pdbx_strand_id
1 'polypeptide(L)'
;MTSALSVAVSTAKAVEVRRRLFKTEIFEELKDRPSRLSPDLLTALASIIKASANGVPALVAEGKTEFKAYFANAPLTAQCGSQYDAAPAQPVLFIELQELGAPPNCCPVVNQGPLQQVLQELQFEREAQPERFLFDTKRGGYIERDDDGEWDTEVTAKKTFEEHWHGRFAQVRSTSAHDFLSSIRRFSRRGFFPDSREPIVPHKGIWFFNEYRPSTLQPVLGDWSDYDALTLHLVGGDRKAQDYLLDQFAMPLQRLAKEGKPLKTGIIPTLYPAHGSGKQLLYEALFAMYGEANCAVLDQDRLDSKFTGVLKNKVFVVLNETMSDTNRSRETANKLKAMATDTRLSGEAKHVEAGTFTNLFNLLNCTNDPRPLILEKGDRRNVLFFQDKPLDREMGRRIAEDRQGPRVQLAAFYAHLLERDVKVKVGDIYETDARKWLLRECEASCLKFWRQVKEDGWLSVSSTWVIAARRDEVREPTLQWDGKDWVPSDVACDVYTDWCRRHQLKPTGGNKLWDALKEVIPAVTNGKPRQGGVQVRSWVGIPLRAPDDTCQQDAQPQPSLGQRSQGDDANFSDGATQPPAVA
;
A
#
# COMPACT_ATOMS: atom_id res chain seq x y z
N MET A 1 -28.30 -21.76 60.43
CA MET A 1 -28.00 -22.09 59.02
C MET A 1 -28.48 -21.01 58.02
N THR A 2 -28.70 -19.75 58.43
CA THR A 2 -29.31 -18.72 57.56
C THR A 2 -28.53 -17.39 57.47
N SER A 3 -27.28 -17.32 57.95
CA SER A 3 -26.46 -16.10 57.85
C SER A 3 -25.47 -16.08 56.69
N ALA A 4 -25.29 -17.19 55.95
CA ALA A 4 -24.33 -17.26 54.84
C ALA A 4 -24.93 -16.90 53.46
N LEU A 5 -26.27 -16.94 53.29
CA LEU A 5 -26.92 -16.67 52.00
C LEU A 5 -27.14 -15.17 51.69
N SER A 6 -27.15 -14.29 52.69
CA SER A 6 -27.43 -12.85 52.51
C SER A 6 -26.25 -12.09 51.88
N VAL A 7 -25.02 -12.44 52.25
CA VAL A 7 -23.80 -11.77 51.76
C VAL A 7 -23.48 -12.16 50.31
N ALA A 8 -23.80 -13.38 49.90
CA ALA A 8 -23.52 -13.89 48.54
C ALA A 8 -24.45 -13.31 47.45
N VAL A 9 -25.68 -12.91 47.80
CA VAL A 9 -26.66 -12.36 46.84
C VAL A 9 -26.43 -10.87 46.56
N SER A 10 -25.83 -10.14 47.50
CA SER A 10 -25.48 -8.71 47.36
C SER A 10 -24.31 -8.50 46.38
N THR A 11 -23.25 -9.31 46.49
CA THR A 11 -22.07 -9.23 45.63
C THR A 11 -22.37 -9.62 44.18
N ALA A 12 -23.21 -10.64 43.95
CA ALA A 12 -23.60 -11.05 42.59
C ALA A 12 -24.42 -9.98 41.86
N LYS A 13 -25.37 -9.31 42.55
CA LYS A 13 -26.13 -8.18 41.98
C LYS A 13 -25.27 -6.95 41.73
N ALA A 14 -24.32 -6.64 42.61
CA ALA A 14 -23.37 -5.53 42.41
C ALA A 14 -22.44 -5.80 41.21
N VAL A 15 -21.98 -7.04 41.03
CA VAL A 15 -21.17 -7.47 39.87
C VAL A 15 -21.98 -7.39 38.57
N GLU A 16 -23.27 -7.73 38.60
CA GLU A 16 -24.15 -7.66 37.42
C GLU A 16 -24.54 -6.22 37.04
N VAL A 17 -24.72 -5.33 38.02
CA VAL A 17 -24.90 -3.89 37.82
C VAL A 17 -23.62 -3.23 37.30
N ARG A 18 -22.44 -3.57 37.87
CA ARG A 18 -21.13 -3.14 37.34
C ARG A 18 -20.96 -3.60 35.89
N ARG A 19 -21.26 -4.87 35.56
CA ARG A 19 -21.23 -5.40 34.19
C ARG A 19 -22.18 -4.70 33.21
N ARG A 20 -23.34 -4.21 33.67
CA ARG A 20 -24.28 -3.44 32.82
C ARG A 20 -23.79 -2.03 32.54
N LEU A 21 -23.18 -1.35 33.52
CA LEU A 21 -22.56 -0.03 33.33
C LEU A 21 -21.42 -0.06 32.31
N PHE A 22 -20.64 -1.15 32.30
CA PHE A 22 -19.56 -1.41 31.33
C PHE A 22 -20.00 -1.55 29.86
N LYS A 23 -21.30 -1.78 29.58
CA LYS A 23 -21.82 -1.99 28.21
C LYS A 23 -22.36 -0.73 27.54
N THR A 24 -22.42 0.40 28.24
CA THR A 24 -23.10 1.63 27.77
C THR A 24 -22.14 2.81 27.74
N GLU A 25 -22.45 3.83 26.93
CA GLU A 25 -21.77 5.14 26.65
C GLU A 25 -21.38 5.97 27.90
N ILE A 26 -21.58 5.43 29.09
CA ILE A 26 -21.53 6.03 30.42
C ILE A 26 -20.12 6.41 30.87
N PHE A 27 -19.10 5.59 30.58
CA PHE A 27 -17.71 5.87 30.98
C PHE A 27 -17.06 6.99 30.14
N GLU A 28 -17.43 7.07 28.86
CA GLU A 28 -17.01 8.14 27.96
C GLU A 28 -17.74 9.46 28.28
N GLU A 29 -19.05 9.42 28.59
CA GLU A 29 -19.78 10.61 29.08
C GLU A 29 -19.19 11.19 30.38
N LEU A 30 -18.76 10.33 31.31
CA LEU A 30 -18.09 10.74 32.56
C LEU A 30 -16.73 11.43 32.32
N LYS A 31 -16.06 11.10 31.21
CA LYS A 31 -14.75 11.64 30.84
C LYS A 31 -14.87 12.97 30.07
N ASP A 32 -15.86 13.08 29.18
CA ASP A 32 -16.03 14.22 28.27
C ASP A 32 -16.95 15.33 28.80
N ARG A 33 -17.95 14.99 29.62
CA ARG A 33 -18.93 15.96 30.16
C ARG A 33 -19.26 15.66 31.61
N PRO A 34 -18.36 15.97 32.56
CA PRO A 34 -18.66 15.83 33.97
C PRO A 34 -19.97 16.55 34.32
N SER A 35 -20.23 17.72 33.71
CA SER A 35 -21.33 18.64 34.06
C SER A 35 -22.78 18.21 33.77
N ARG A 36 -23.01 17.09 33.08
CA ARG A 36 -24.37 16.60 32.74
C ARG A 36 -24.43 15.08 32.73
N LEU A 37 -24.64 14.48 33.90
CA LEU A 37 -24.97 13.06 34.02
C LEU A 37 -26.48 12.86 33.90
N SER A 38 -26.91 11.81 33.19
CA SER A 38 -28.34 11.47 33.08
C SER A 38 -28.89 10.94 34.43
N PRO A 39 -30.20 11.08 34.70
CA PRO A 39 -30.82 10.64 35.97
C PRO A 39 -30.59 9.15 36.30
N ASP A 40 -30.55 8.29 35.28
CA ASP A 40 -30.29 6.86 35.43
C ASP A 40 -28.85 6.57 35.89
N LEU A 41 -27.90 7.38 35.39
CA LEU A 41 -26.47 7.32 35.68
C LEU A 41 -26.16 7.80 37.10
N LEU A 42 -26.84 8.86 37.54
CA LEU A 42 -26.83 9.34 38.94
C LEU A 42 -27.39 8.28 39.90
N THR A 43 -28.45 7.59 39.50
CA THR A 43 -29.06 6.51 40.29
C THR A 43 -28.14 5.29 40.42
N ALA A 44 -27.40 4.97 39.35
CA ALA A 44 -26.42 3.89 39.33
C ALA A 44 -25.17 4.21 40.18
N LEU A 45 -24.62 5.43 40.06
CA LEU A 45 -23.52 5.93 40.89
C LEU A 45 -23.91 5.98 42.38
N ALA A 46 -25.11 6.47 42.70
CA ALA A 46 -25.64 6.47 44.06
C ALA A 46 -25.73 5.03 44.62
N SER A 47 -26.15 4.06 43.81
CA SER A 47 -26.22 2.65 44.20
C SER A 47 -24.84 2.02 44.47
N ILE A 48 -23.80 2.42 43.72
CA ILE A 48 -22.41 1.97 43.93
C ILE A 48 -21.82 2.56 45.21
N ILE A 49 -22.02 3.86 45.45
CA ILE A 49 -21.58 4.54 46.68
C ILE A 49 -22.28 3.92 47.90
N LYS A 50 -23.55 3.55 47.77
CA LYS A 50 -24.34 2.84 48.79
C LYS A 50 -23.79 1.45 49.12
N ALA A 51 -23.12 0.80 48.17
CA ALA A 51 -22.54 -0.54 48.32
C ALA A 51 -21.10 -0.52 48.87
N SER A 52 -20.32 0.55 48.65
CA SER A 52 -18.93 0.66 49.13
C SER A 52 -18.79 1.21 50.56
N ALA A 53 -19.81 1.91 51.06
CA ALA A 53 -19.83 2.45 52.41
C ALA A 53 -20.17 1.36 53.46
N ASN A 54 -19.18 0.57 53.86
CA ASN A 54 -19.25 -0.18 55.12
C ASN A 54 -19.38 0.82 56.28
N GLY A 55 -20.59 1.00 56.81
CA GLY A 55 -20.81 1.78 58.04
C GLY A 55 -21.87 2.88 58.01
N VAL A 56 -22.77 2.93 57.02
CA VAL A 56 -23.98 3.79 57.11
C VAL A 56 -25.26 2.95 57.15
N PRO A 57 -25.52 2.12 58.20
CA PRO A 57 -26.68 1.23 58.18
C PRO A 57 -27.99 1.90 58.63
N ALA A 58 -27.97 3.13 59.17
CA ALA A 58 -29.10 3.59 60.00
C ALA A 58 -30.05 4.64 59.38
N LEU A 59 -29.65 5.40 58.34
CA LEU A 59 -30.45 6.58 57.91
C LEU A 59 -31.23 6.42 56.60
N VAL A 60 -30.94 5.39 55.78
CA VAL A 60 -31.55 5.27 54.44
C VAL A 60 -32.75 4.30 54.41
N ALA A 61 -32.98 3.52 55.47
CA ALA A 61 -34.06 2.53 55.54
C ALA A 61 -35.47 3.15 55.69
N GLU A 62 -35.59 4.45 56.02
CA GLU A 62 -36.88 5.11 56.30
C GLU A 62 -37.39 6.06 55.21
N GLY A 63 -36.71 6.20 54.05
CA GLY A 63 -37.22 7.00 52.93
C GLY A 63 -37.23 8.53 53.14
N LYS A 64 -36.34 9.08 53.99
CA LYS A 64 -36.29 10.51 54.35
C LYS A 64 -35.17 11.34 53.68
N THR A 65 -34.48 10.83 52.66
CA THR A 65 -33.32 11.48 52.03
C THR A 65 -33.40 11.48 50.50
N GLU A 66 -33.18 12.63 49.87
CA GLU A 66 -32.99 12.80 48.41
C GLU A 66 -31.51 13.08 48.09
N PHE A 67 -31.03 12.56 46.96
CA PHE A 67 -29.69 12.88 46.42
C PHE A 67 -29.81 14.01 45.39
N LYS A 68 -29.11 15.12 45.60
CA LYS A 68 -28.95 16.18 44.58
C LYS A 68 -27.49 16.29 44.17
N ALA A 69 -27.26 16.26 42.85
CA ALA A 69 -25.95 16.46 42.26
C ALA A 69 -25.95 17.77 41.46
N TYR A 70 -24.95 18.62 41.67
CA TYR A 70 -24.81 19.88 40.94
C TYR A 70 -23.35 20.28 40.74
N PHE A 71 -23.15 21.10 39.69
CA PHE A 71 -21.85 21.63 39.29
C PHE A 71 -21.69 23.05 39.80
N ALA A 72 -20.62 23.31 40.54
CA ALA A 72 -20.25 24.66 40.95
C ALA A 72 -18.81 24.97 40.53
N ASN A 73 -18.62 26.14 39.91
CA ASN A 73 -17.30 26.71 39.66
C ASN A 73 -16.86 27.44 40.93
N ALA A 74 -16.12 26.76 41.81
CA ALA A 74 -15.58 27.39 43.00
C ALA A 74 -14.17 27.93 42.72
N PRO A 75 -13.87 29.22 42.98
CA PRO A 75 -12.49 29.68 43.05
C PRO A 75 -11.82 29.10 44.30
N LEU A 76 -10.66 28.45 44.14
CA LEU A 76 -9.83 27.99 45.25
C LEU A 76 -9.23 29.21 45.98
N THR A 77 -9.89 29.70 47.03
CA THR A 77 -9.26 30.63 47.98
C THR A 77 -8.60 29.84 49.09
N ALA A 78 -7.29 29.60 48.97
CA ALA A 78 -6.44 29.26 50.09
C ALA A 78 -5.94 30.56 50.73
N GLN A 79 -6.37 30.86 51.96
CA GLN A 79 -5.72 31.89 52.78
C GLN A 79 -4.48 31.29 53.45
N CYS A 80 -3.30 31.53 52.86
CA CYS A 80 -2.10 31.87 53.63
C CYS A 80 -1.00 32.44 52.71
N GLY A 81 -0.66 33.71 52.92
CA GLY A 81 0.67 34.29 52.69
C GLY A 81 1.27 34.26 51.28
N SER A 82 1.28 35.44 50.65
CA SER A 82 2.18 35.92 49.57
C SER A 82 2.17 35.23 48.19
N GLN A 83 1.77 36.02 47.19
CA GLN A 83 2.07 36.00 45.74
C GLN A 83 2.07 34.64 45.02
N TYR A 84 1.16 34.44 44.04
CA TYR A 84 1.40 33.98 42.65
C TYR A 84 0.07 33.66 41.92
N ASP A 85 0.17 33.56 40.59
CA ASP A 85 -0.85 33.62 39.54
C ASP A 85 -2.13 32.76 39.68
N ALA A 86 -3.23 33.26 39.12
CA ALA A 86 -4.52 32.59 39.04
C ALA A 86 -4.50 31.41 38.05
N ALA A 87 -4.67 30.19 38.55
CA ALA A 87 -4.95 29.01 37.73
C ALA A 87 -6.45 28.96 37.33
N PRO A 88 -6.82 28.42 36.15
CA PRO A 88 -8.21 28.31 35.73
C PRO A 88 -9.01 27.36 36.64
N ALA A 89 -10.18 27.81 37.08
CA ALA A 89 -11.10 27.03 37.93
C ALA A 89 -11.55 25.75 37.22
N GLN A 90 -11.32 24.59 37.85
CA GLN A 90 -11.87 23.32 37.38
C GLN A 90 -13.28 23.10 37.96
N PRO A 91 -14.26 22.62 37.16
CA PRO A 91 -15.59 22.32 37.66
C PRO A 91 -15.54 21.12 38.62
N VAL A 92 -16.07 21.31 39.83
CA VAL A 92 -16.16 20.26 40.85
C VAL A 92 -17.60 19.76 40.92
N LEU A 93 -17.80 18.44 40.81
CA LEU A 93 -19.08 17.78 41.04
C LEU A 93 -19.35 17.70 42.54
N PHE A 94 -20.42 18.34 43.01
CA PHE A 94 -20.90 18.23 44.38
C PHE A 94 -22.09 17.26 44.40
N ILE A 95 -22.02 16.25 45.27
CA ILE A 95 -23.15 15.35 45.56
C ILE A 95 -23.56 15.67 47.00
N GLU A 96 -24.79 16.13 47.23
CA GLU A 96 -25.27 16.49 48.56
C GLU A 96 -26.32 15.48 49.04
N LEU A 97 -26.18 15.06 50.30
CA LEU A 97 -27.17 14.27 51.04
C LEU A 97 -28.01 15.24 51.86
N GLN A 98 -29.26 15.49 51.45
CA GLN A 98 -30.15 16.40 52.17
C GLN A 98 -31.24 15.61 52.90
N GLU A 99 -31.27 15.70 54.23
CA GLU A 99 -32.43 15.28 55.03
C GLU A 99 -33.60 16.23 54.75
N LEU A 100 -34.77 15.66 54.47
CA LEU A 100 -36.00 16.43 54.28
C LEU A 100 -36.36 17.20 55.58
N GLY A 101 -36.01 18.49 55.64
CA GLY A 101 -36.47 19.43 56.67
C GLY A 101 -35.41 20.19 57.49
N ALA A 102 -34.11 20.12 57.18
CA ALA A 102 -33.06 20.84 57.93
C ALA A 102 -32.74 22.25 57.35
N PRO A 103 -32.42 23.26 58.19
CA PRO A 103 -32.14 24.64 57.76
C PRO A 103 -30.85 24.78 56.92
N PRO A 104 -30.75 25.79 56.03
CA PRO A 104 -29.83 25.81 54.88
C PRO A 104 -28.33 26.06 55.17
N ASN A 105 -27.85 25.91 56.42
CA ASN A 105 -26.48 26.32 56.79
C ASN A 105 -25.57 25.19 57.30
N CYS A 106 -25.83 23.94 56.93
CA CYS A 106 -24.88 22.85 57.16
C CYS A 106 -24.61 22.11 55.84
N CYS A 107 -23.68 22.61 55.03
CA CYS A 107 -23.13 21.84 53.91
C CYS A 107 -22.39 20.61 54.47
N PRO A 108 -22.85 19.38 54.22
CA PRO A 108 -22.01 18.23 54.43
C PRO A 108 -21.00 18.22 53.29
N VAL A 109 -19.74 18.52 53.58
CA VAL A 109 -18.63 18.28 52.66
C VAL A 109 -18.63 16.77 52.38
N VAL A 110 -19.13 16.37 51.21
CA VAL A 110 -18.90 15.00 50.75
C VAL A 110 -17.41 14.90 50.48
N ASN A 111 -16.76 14.19 51.40
CA ASN A 111 -15.36 13.84 51.34
C ASN A 111 -15.08 13.32 49.92
N GLN A 112 -14.15 13.91 49.16
CA GLN A 112 -13.87 13.49 47.77
C GLN A 112 -13.24 12.09 47.71
N GLY A 113 -12.75 11.58 48.85
CA GLY A 113 -12.11 10.28 48.99
C GLY A 113 -12.90 9.09 48.40
N PRO A 114 -14.19 8.87 48.74
CA PRO A 114 -14.93 7.70 48.27
C PRO A 114 -15.22 7.73 46.77
N LEU A 115 -15.49 8.90 46.16
CA LEU A 115 -15.72 9.00 44.71
C LEU A 115 -14.43 8.75 43.94
N GLN A 116 -13.33 9.36 44.37
CA GLN A 116 -12.02 9.18 43.74
C GLN A 116 -11.53 7.73 43.85
N GLN A 117 -11.81 7.08 44.99
CA GLN A 117 -11.53 5.66 45.20
C GLN A 117 -12.38 4.76 44.29
N VAL A 118 -13.67 5.04 44.12
CA VAL A 118 -14.54 4.29 43.18
C VAL A 118 -14.08 4.47 41.73
N LEU A 119 -13.67 5.67 41.33
CA LEU A 119 -13.12 5.90 39.99
C LEU A 119 -11.79 5.16 39.78
N GLN A 120 -10.91 5.13 40.79
CA GLN A 120 -9.67 4.34 40.76
C GLN A 120 -9.95 2.83 40.67
N GLU A 121 -10.92 2.31 41.41
CA GLU A 121 -11.37 0.92 41.33
C GLU A 121 -11.89 0.58 39.93
N LEU A 122 -12.71 1.44 39.33
CA LEU A 122 -13.26 1.23 37.99
C LEU A 122 -12.20 1.30 36.89
N GLN A 123 -11.27 2.26 36.98
CA GLN A 123 -10.11 2.33 36.08
C GLN A 123 -9.25 1.07 36.21
N PHE A 124 -9.00 0.64 37.45
CA PHE A 124 -8.26 -0.57 37.72
C PHE A 124 -8.94 -1.82 37.14
N GLU A 125 -10.26 -2.00 37.31
CA GLU A 125 -11.00 -3.13 36.73
C GLU A 125 -10.97 -3.13 35.20
N ARG A 126 -10.93 -1.95 34.57
CA ARG A 126 -10.78 -1.82 33.11
C ARG A 126 -9.39 -2.27 32.64
N GLU A 127 -8.34 -1.86 33.34
CA GLU A 127 -6.96 -2.17 33.00
C GLU A 127 -6.59 -3.63 33.36
N ALA A 128 -7.08 -4.14 34.49
CA ALA A 128 -6.75 -5.46 35.04
C ALA A 128 -7.54 -6.60 34.36
N GLN A 129 -7.64 -6.56 33.04
CA GLN A 129 -8.28 -7.60 32.23
C GLN A 129 -7.23 -8.59 31.73
N PRO A 130 -7.21 -9.86 32.19
CA PRO A 130 -6.18 -10.83 31.82
C PRO A 130 -6.01 -11.04 30.31
N GLU A 131 -7.09 -10.91 29.55
CA GLU A 131 -7.12 -11.00 28.09
C GLU A 131 -6.37 -9.88 27.36
N ARG A 132 -6.07 -8.77 28.04
CA ARG A 132 -5.21 -7.70 27.53
C ARG A 132 -3.73 -8.06 27.59
N PHE A 133 -3.37 -9.14 28.28
CA PHE A 133 -1.96 -9.51 28.50
C PHE A 133 -1.67 -10.91 27.98
N LEU A 134 -0.46 -11.09 27.47
CA LEU A 134 0.09 -12.42 27.18
C LEU A 134 1.51 -12.50 27.70
N PHE A 135 1.89 -13.69 28.16
CA PHE A 135 3.26 -13.95 28.62
C PHE A 135 4.05 -14.72 27.55
N ASP A 136 5.14 -14.11 27.06
CA ASP A 136 6.11 -14.72 26.16
C ASP A 136 7.12 -15.52 27.00
N THR A 137 6.95 -16.85 27.02
CA THR A 137 7.82 -17.73 27.82
C THR A 137 9.25 -17.78 27.28
N LYS A 138 9.47 -17.44 26.01
CA LYS A 138 10.79 -17.49 25.38
C LYS A 138 11.59 -16.21 25.67
N ARG A 139 10.93 -15.06 25.65
CA ARG A 139 11.55 -13.76 25.97
C ARG A 139 11.51 -13.42 27.46
N GLY A 140 10.66 -14.10 28.24
CA GLY A 140 10.61 -13.95 29.69
C GLY A 140 9.91 -12.66 30.15
N GLY A 141 8.78 -12.32 29.53
CA GLY A 141 8.01 -11.14 29.92
C GLY A 141 6.64 -11.05 29.26
N TYR A 142 5.97 -9.92 29.47
CA TYR A 142 4.59 -9.68 29.07
C TYR A 142 4.50 -8.77 27.86
N ILE A 143 3.48 -9.00 27.03
CA ILE A 143 3.03 -8.06 26.00
C ILE A 143 1.61 -7.63 26.35
N GLU A 144 1.29 -6.36 26.14
CA GLU A 144 -0.02 -5.79 26.35
C GLU A 144 -0.73 -5.55 25.02
N ARG A 145 -2.06 -5.61 25.07
CA ARG A 145 -2.95 -5.15 24.02
C ARG A 145 -3.48 -3.77 24.39
N ASP A 146 -3.25 -2.80 23.52
CA ASP A 146 -3.75 -1.44 23.68
C ASP A 146 -5.27 -1.35 23.48
N ASP A 147 -5.79 -0.13 23.62
CA ASP A 147 -7.23 0.14 23.48
C ASP A 147 -7.72 0.06 22.03
N ASP A 148 -6.81 0.20 21.05
CA ASP A 148 -7.10 0.00 19.62
C ASP A 148 -7.11 -1.49 19.23
N GLY A 149 -6.72 -2.37 20.17
CA GLY A 149 -6.69 -3.81 20.00
C GLY A 149 -5.38 -4.35 19.42
N GLU A 150 -4.37 -3.50 19.27
CA GLU A 150 -3.04 -3.86 18.80
C GLU A 150 -2.15 -4.34 19.95
N TRP A 151 -1.25 -5.26 19.63
CA TRP A 151 -0.36 -5.87 20.61
C TRP A 151 1.04 -5.28 20.53
N ASP A 152 1.65 -5.07 21.69
CA ASP A 152 3.03 -4.62 21.78
C ASP A 152 4.02 -5.53 21.03
N THR A 153 4.95 -4.89 20.34
CA THR A 153 6.09 -5.58 19.70
C THR A 153 7.21 -5.88 20.69
N GLU A 154 7.35 -5.02 21.70
CA GLU A 154 8.33 -5.14 22.77
C GLU A 154 7.75 -5.90 23.96
N VAL A 155 8.63 -6.45 24.80
CA VAL A 155 8.21 -7.27 25.94
C VAL A 155 8.61 -6.54 27.21
N THR A 156 7.64 -6.29 28.09
CA THR A 156 7.92 -5.81 29.46
C THR A 156 8.51 -6.96 30.27
N ALA A 157 9.70 -6.77 30.83
CA ALA A 157 10.37 -7.79 31.62
C ALA A 157 9.48 -8.27 32.78
N LYS A 158 9.44 -9.60 33.00
CA LYS A 158 8.57 -10.25 33.99
C LYS A 158 8.59 -9.54 35.35
N LYS A 159 9.79 -9.28 35.89
CA LYS A 159 9.98 -8.66 37.20
C LYS A 159 9.32 -7.28 37.27
N THR A 160 9.61 -6.42 36.29
CA THR A 160 9.07 -5.06 36.21
C THR A 160 7.54 -5.06 36.14
N PHE A 161 6.98 -5.94 35.31
CA PHE A 161 5.53 -6.06 35.15
C PHE A 161 4.85 -6.55 36.44
N GLU A 162 5.37 -7.63 37.04
CA GLU A 162 4.78 -8.22 38.25
C GLU A 162 4.90 -7.26 39.45
N GLU A 163 6.02 -6.56 39.62
CA GLU A 163 6.19 -5.52 40.66
C GLU A 163 5.18 -4.38 40.49
N HIS A 164 4.98 -3.91 39.26
CA HIS A 164 3.97 -2.89 38.95
C HIS A 164 2.56 -3.34 39.35
N TRP A 165 2.14 -4.55 38.92
CA TRP A 165 0.80 -5.05 39.21
C TRP A 165 0.59 -5.40 40.68
N HIS A 166 1.57 -5.98 41.36
CA HIS A 166 1.50 -6.19 42.80
C HIS A 166 1.30 -4.86 43.56
N GLY A 167 1.96 -3.79 43.13
CA GLY A 167 1.76 -2.44 43.68
C GLY A 167 0.35 -1.90 43.42
N ARG A 168 -0.17 -2.04 42.19
CA ARG A 168 -1.53 -1.60 41.81
C ARG A 168 -2.61 -2.34 42.60
N PHE A 169 -2.56 -3.66 42.67
CA PHE A 169 -3.52 -4.47 43.44
C PHE A 169 -3.50 -4.13 44.95
N ALA A 170 -2.34 -3.82 45.52
CA ALA A 170 -2.22 -3.41 46.92
C ALA A 170 -2.96 -2.09 47.23
N GLN A 171 -3.12 -1.21 46.22
CA GLN A 171 -3.83 0.07 46.36
C GLN A 171 -5.36 -0.08 46.31
N VAL A 172 -5.88 -1.09 45.62
CA VAL A 172 -7.32 -1.19 45.25
C VAL A 172 -8.10 -2.23 46.09
N ARG A 173 -7.41 -3.09 46.86
CA ARG A 173 -7.96 -4.13 47.79
C ARG A 173 -8.90 -5.18 47.17
N SER A 174 -9.26 -5.10 45.89
CA SER A 174 -10.06 -6.09 45.17
C SER A 174 -9.16 -7.13 44.49
N THR A 175 -9.34 -8.41 44.81
CA THR A 175 -8.66 -9.59 44.24
C THR A 175 -7.15 -9.71 44.48
N SER A 176 -6.64 -10.94 44.39
CA SER A 176 -5.22 -11.27 44.53
C SER A 176 -4.50 -11.02 43.21
N ALA A 177 -3.40 -10.25 43.25
CA ALA A 177 -2.50 -10.07 42.09
C ALA A 177 -2.00 -11.41 41.55
N HIS A 178 -1.83 -12.42 42.42
CA HIS A 178 -1.42 -13.76 42.01
C HIS A 178 -2.47 -14.41 41.11
N ASP A 179 -3.76 -14.28 41.43
CA ASP A 179 -4.84 -14.88 40.65
C ASP A 179 -4.89 -14.23 39.26
N PHE A 180 -4.79 -12.90 39.19
CA PHE A 180 -4.67 -12.15 37.94
C PHE A 180 -3.48 -12.61 37.09
N LEU A 181 -2.26 -12.59 37.63
CA LEU A 181 -1.05 -13.00 36.91
C LEU A 181 -1.10 -14.47 36.48
N SER A 182 -1.72 -15.35 37.27
CA SER A 182 -1.87 -16.77 36.94
C SER A 182 -2.80 -16.99 35.74
N SER A 183 -3.83 -16.15 35.60
CA SER A 183 -4.85 -16.22 34.56
C SER A 183 -4.39 -15.71 33.18
N ILE A 184 -3.27 -14.97 33.14
CA ILE A 184 -2.67 -14.49 31.89
C ILE A 184 -2.23 -15.69 31.03
N ARG A 185 -2.72 -15.72 29.77
CA ARG A 185 -2.40 -16.79 28.82
C ARG A 185 -0.93 -16.70 28.38
N ARG A 186 -0.35 -17.85 28.01
CA ARG A 186 1.08 -18.00 27.73
C ARG A 186 1.33 -18.52 26.32
N PHE A 187 2.38 -18.03 25.67
CA PHE A 187 2.85 -18.55 24.39
C PHE A 187 4.37 -18.71 24.40
N SER A 188 4.90 -19.55 23.51
CA SER A 188 6.34 -19.83 23.44
C SER A 188 6.97 -19.56 22.07
N ARG A 189 6.14 -19.38 21.03
CA ARG A 189 6.59 -19.04 19.68
C ARG A 189 5.65 -18.01 19.06
N ARG A 190 6.09 -17.39 17.97
CA ARG A 190 5.27 -16.50 17.13
C ARG A 190 5.08 -17.13 15.76
N GLY A 191 3.92 -16.95 15.16
CA GLY A 191 3.62 -17.48 13.84
C GLY A 191 2.41 -16.81 13.21
N PHE A 192 2.24 -17.03 11.91
CA PHE A 192 1.21 -16.38 11.11
C PHE A 192 0.07 -17.37 10.83
N PHE A 193 -1.08 -17.18 11.48
CA PHE A 193 -2.24 -18.08 11.42
C PHE A 193 -3.51 -17.32 11.00
N PRO A 194 -3.68 -17.06 9.69
CA PRO A 194 -4.84 -16.33 9.18
C PRO A 194 -6.17 -17.10 9.25
N ASP A 195 -6.11 -18.40 9.51
CA ASP A 195 -7.26 -19.27 9.77
C ASP A 195 -7.82 -19.15 11.21
N SER A 196 -7.15 -18.39 12.07
CA SER A 196 -7.58 -18.17 13.45
C SER A 196 -7.64 -16.68 13.80
N ARG A 197 -8.67 -16.31 14.57
CA ARG A 197 -8.77 -14.98 15.20
C ARG A 197 -8.24 -14.98 16.63
N GLU A 198 -7.85 -16.14 17.16
CA GLU A 198 -7.30 -16.24 18.50
C GLU A 198 -5.91 -15.59 18.56
N PRO A 199 -5.61 -14.79 19.60
CA PRO A 199 -4.30 -14.21 19.77
C PRO A 199 -3.23 -15.27 20.07
N ILE A 200 -3.64 -16.43 20.60
CA ILE A 200 -2.76 -17.60 20.78
C ILE A 200 -3.39 -18.84 20.16
N VAL A 201 -2.65 -19.47 19.25
CA VAL A 201 -3.07 -20.65 18.49
C VAL A 201 -2.22 -21.86 18.91
N PRO A 202 -2.83 -22.99 19.34
CA PRO A 202 -2.10 -24.23 19.55
C PRO A 202 -1.80 -24.89 18.21
N HIS A 203 -0.52 -25.13 17.92
CA HIS A 203 -0.10 -25.82 16.69
C HIS A 203 1.01 -26.82 17.00
N LYS A 204 0.78 -28.11 16.70
CA LYS A 204 1.73 -29.22 16.94
C LYS A 204 2.26 -29.27 18.39
N GLY A 205 1.36 -29.07 19.37
CA GLY A 205 1.69 -29.11 20.80
C GLY A 205 2.40 -27.85 21.34
N ILE A 206 2.55 -26.80 20.53
CA ILE A 206 3.18 -25.54 20.91
C ILE A 206 2.16 -24.41 20.81
N TRP A 207 2.14 -23.51 21.79
CA TRP A 207 1.30 -22.31 21.78
C TRP A 207 2.01 -21.17 21.05
N PHE A 208 1.42 -20.71 19.95
CA PHE A 208 1.95 -19.62 19.14
C PHE A 208 1.15 -18.34 19.37
N PHE A 209 1.83 -17.22 19.57
CA PHE A 209 1.23 -15.91 19.36
C PHE A 209 0.95 -15.70 17.87
N ASN A 210 -0.29 -15.39 17.54
CA ASN A 210 -0.70 -15.15 16.17
C ASN A 210 -0.27 -13.74 15.73
N GLU A 211 0.55 -13.68 14.69
CA GLU A 211 1.03 -12.41 14.10
C GLU A 211 0.10 -11.89 13.00
N TYR A 212 -0.92 -12.67 12.59
CA TYR A 212 -1.95 -12.18 11.69
C TYR A 212 -2.88 -11.20 12.41
N ARG A 213 -3.23 -10.09 11.74
CA ARG A 213 -4.18 -9.08 12.25
C ARG A 213 -5.34 -8.94 11.27
N PRO A 214 -6.49 -9.59 11.50
CA PRO A 214 -7.61 -9.48 10.56
C PRO A 214 -8.05 -8.01 10.42
N SER A 215 -8.63 -7.68 9.27
CA SER A 215 -9.23 -6.36 9.08
C SER A 215 -10.30 -6.08 10.12
N THR A 216 -10.28 -4.87 10.68
CA THR A 216 -11.34 -4.33 11.55
C THR A 216 -12.52 -3.79 10.73
N LEU A 217 -12.33 -3.57 9.43
CA LEU A 217 -13.39 -3.15 8.51
C LEU A 217 -14.38 -4.29 8.30
N GLN A 218 -15.65 -4.05 8.64
CA GLN A 218 -16.72 -5.00 8.34
C GLN A 218 -17.25 -4.76 6.92
N PRO A 219 -17.34 -5.79 6.06
CA PRO A 219 -17.95 -5.66 4.75
C PRO A 219 -19.46 -5.47 4.89
N VAL A 220 -20.02 -4.48 4.19
CA VAL A 220 -21.45 -4.16 4.20
C VAL A 220 -21.90 -3.90 2.78
N LEU A 221 -22.94 -4.59 2.29
CA LEU A 221 -23.49 -4.31 0.96
C LEU A 221 -23.94 -2.84 0.85
N GLY A 222 -23.60 -2.19 -0.25
CA GLY A 222 -23.94 -0.79 -0.44
C GLY A 222 -23.37 -0.19 -1.73
N ASP A 223 -23.47 1.13 -1.81
CA ASP A 223 -22.88 1.90 -2.90
C ASP A 223 -21.36 2.04 -2.71
N TRP A 224 -20.61 1.81 -3.79
CA TRP A 224 -19.15 1.97 -3.85
C TRP A 224 -18.73 2.75 -5.11
N SER A 225 -19.63 3.57 -5.66
CA SER A 225 -19.45 4.28 -6.92
C SER A 225 -18.17 5.11 -6.98
N ASP A 226 -17.69 5.69 -5.87
CA ASP A 226 -16.43 6.42 -5.87
C ASP A 226 -15.21 5.50 -6.05
N TYR A 227 -15.24 4.29 -5.48
CA TYR A 227 -14.20 3.28 -5.68
C TYR A 227 -14.29 2.63 -7.08
N ASP A 228 -15.49 2.50 -7.65
CA ASP A 228 -15.67 2.13 -9.06
C ASP A 228 -15.01 3.17 -9.98
N ALA A 229 -15.35 4.44 -9.78
CA ALA A 229 -14.79 5.53 -10.57
C ALA A 229 -13.27 5.67 -10.39
N LEU A 230 -12.74 5.51 -9.17
CA LEU A 230 -11.30 5.52 -8.90
C LEU A 230 -10.57 4.41 -9.64
N THR A 231 -11.06 3.17 -9.54
CA THR A 231 -10.39 2.03 -10.18
C THR A 231 -10.48 2.11 -11.70
N LEU A 232 -11.61 2.59 -12.26
CA LEU A 232 -11.75 2.86 -13.69
C LEU A 232 -10.78 3.96 -14.14
N HIS A 233 -10.67 5.04 -13.38
CA HIS A 233 -9.73 6.13 -13.65
C HIS A 233 -8.29 5.61 -13.68
N LEU A 234 -7.88 4.81 -12.70
CA LEU A 234 -6.50 4.29 -12.61
C LEU A 234 -6.10 3.37 -13.78
N VAL A 235 -7.06 2.81 -14.51
CA VAL A 235 -6.82 1.98 -15.71
C VAL A 235 -7.08 2.72 -17.02
N GLY A 236 -7.17 4.05 -16.99
CA GLY A 236 -7.34 4.87 -18.19
C GLY A 236 -8.74 4.81 -18.81
N GLY A 237 -9.76 4.38 -18.06
CA GLY A 237 -11.14 4.30 -18.54
C GLY A 237 -11.52 2.99 -19.24
N ASP A 238 -10.62 2.00 -19.32
CA ASP A 238 -10.93 0.68 -19.88
C ASP A 238 -11.65 -0.20 -18.84
N ARG A 239 -12.95 -0.44 -19.05
CA ARG A 239 -13.77 -1.31 -18.19
C ARG A 239 -13.26 -2.76 -18.15
N LYS A 240 -12.70 -3.30 -19.22
CA LYS A 240 -12.14 -4.67 -19.21
C LYS A 240 -10.86 -4.74 -18.39
N ALA A 241 -10.00 -3.72 -18.50
CA ALA A 241 -8.81 -3.59 -17.67
C ALA A 241 -9.19 -3.45 -16.19
N GLN A 242 -10.23 -2.68 -15.88
CA GLN A 242 -10.75 -2.52 -14.53
C GLN A 242 -11.27 -3.85 -13.97
N ASP A 243 -12.10 -4.56 -14.75
CA ASP A 243 -12.64 -5.85 -14.33
C ASP A 243 -11.54 -6.86 -14.01
N TYR A 244 -10.50 -6.90 -14.84
CA TYR A 244 -9.32 -7.71 -14.58
C TYR A 244 -8.58 -7.27 -13.31
N LEU A 245 -8.38 -5.96 -13.10
CA LEU A 245 -7.73 -5.43 -11.91
C LEU A 245 -8.50 -5.78 -10.62
N LEU A 246 -9.83 -5.66 -10.65
CA LEU A 246 -10.70 -6.04 -9.55
C LEU A 246 -10.66 -7.54 -9.27
N ASP A 247 -10.61 -8.39 -10.31
CA ASP A 247 -10.42 -9.85 -10.16
C ASP A 247 -9.09 -10.17 -9.47
N GLN A 248 -8.01 -9.47 -9.83
CA GLN A 248 -6.69 -9.65 -9.21
C GLN A 248 -6.69 -9.30 -7.72
N PHE A 249 -7.50 -8.35 -7.27
CA PHE A 249 -7.64 -8.03 -5.84
C PHE A 249 -8.63 -8.96 -5.12
N ALA A 250 -9.74 -9.32 -5.78
CA ALA A 250 -10.77 -10.18 -5.22
C ALA A 250 -10.25 -11.59 -4.94
N MET A 251 -9.54 -12.22 -5.89
CA MET A 251 -9.03 -13.60 -5.75
C MET A 251 -8.30 -13.87 -4.42
N PRO A 252 -7.20 -13.16 -4.09
CA PRO A 252 -6.47 -13.39 -2.85
C PRO A 252 -7.25 -12.99 -1.61
N LEU A 253 -8.05 -11.93 -1.68
CA LEU A 253 -8.85 -11.46 -0.55
C LEU A 253 -9.94 -12.48 -0.18
N GLN A 254 -10.67 -13.01 -1.17
CA GLN A 254 -11.68 -14.04 -0.98
C GLN A 254 -11.10 -15.31 -0.36
N ARG A 255 -9.95 -15.77 -0.85
CA ARG A 255 -9.32 -16.99 -0.32
C ARG A 255 -8.82 -16.80 1.11
N LEU A 256 -8.27 -15.62 1.43
CA LEU A 256 -7.88 -15.29 2.79
C LEU A 256 -9.08 -15.27 3.72
N ALA A 257 -10.18 -14.61 3.32
CA ALA A 257 -11.38 -14.47 4.14
C ALA A 257 -12.15 -15.79 4.34
N LYS A 258 -12.26 -16.62 3.29
CA LYS A 258 -13.07 -17.86 3.31
C LYS A 258 -12.30 -19.07 3.83
N GLU A 259 -11.02 -19.19 3.50
CA GLU A 259 -10.21 -20.37 3.84
C GLU A 259 -9.14 -20.10 4.89
N GLY A 260 -8.90 -18.84 5.27
CA GLY A 260 -7.79 -18.49 6.15
C GLY A 260 -6.43 -18.80 5.52
N LYS A 261 -6.31 -18.67 4.18
CA LYS A 261 -5.09 -19.02 3.44
C LYS A 261 -4.68 -17.93 2.47
N PRO A 262 -3.45 -17.39 2.57
CA PRO A 262 -2.92 -16.47 1.56
C PRO A 262 -2.83 -17.16 0.20
N LEU A 263 -3.15 -16.41 -0.85
CA LEU A 263 -3.00 -16.82 -2.25
C LEU A 263 -2.11 -15.81 -2.96
N LYS A 264 -1.11 -16.31 -3.69
CA LYS A 264 -0.32 -15.49 -4.61
C LYS A 264 -0.89 -15.61 -6.02
N THR A 265 -1.14 -14.48 -6.67
CA THR A 265 -1.57 -14.43 -8.08
C THR A 265 -0.39 -14.62 -9.04
N GLY A 266 0.83 -14.26 -8.58
CA GLY A 266 2.03 -14.23 -9.43
C GLY A 266 2.06 -13.05 -10.41
N ILE A 267 1.08 -12.16 -10.31
CA ILE A 267 0.91 -10.98 -11.15
C ILE A 267 1.30 -9.73 -10.34
N ILE A 268 1.90 -8.75 -11.03
CA ILE A 268 2.25 -7.43 -10.54
C ILE A 268 1.47 -6.40 -11.39
N PRO A 269 0.29 -5.96 -10.92
CA PRO A 269 -0.36 -4.77 -11.45
C PRO A 269 0.54 -3.54 -11.28
N THR A 270 0.76 -2.80 -12.36
CA THR A 270 1.56 -1.57 -12.35
C THR A 270 0.71 -0.38 -12.76
N LEU A 271 0.55 0.61 -11.87
CA LEU A 271 -0.20 1.85 -12.08
C LEU A 271 0.78 3.02 -12.31
N TYR A 272 0.75 3.65 -13.49
CA TYR A 272 1.68 4.71 -13.89
C TYR A 272 1.09 5.64 -14.98
N PRO A 273 1.67 6.81 -15.30
CA PRO A 273 2.67 7.57 -14.55
C PRO A 273 2.09 8.77 -13.78
N ALA A 274 0.80 9.08 -13.89
CA ALA A 274 0.26 10.34 -13.34
C ALA A 274 0.46 10.49 -11.83
N HIS A 275 1.02 11.64 -11.44
CA HIS A 275 1.03 12.11 -10.06
C HIS A 275 -0.38 12.57 -9.66
N GLY A 276 -0.79 12.29 -8.42
CA GLY A 276 -2.11 12.69 -7.93
C GLY A 276 -3.29 11.96 -8.59
N SER A 277 -3.06 10.80 -9.21
CA SER A 277 -4.10 9.96 -9.84
C SER A 277 -4.90 9.10 -8.85
N GLY A 278 -4.59 9.17 -7.54
CA GLY A 278 -5.30 8.41 -6.52
C GLY A 278 -4.75 6.99 -6.27
N LYS A 279 -3.56 6.65 -6.76
CA LYS A 279 -2.88 5.36 -6.50
C LYS A 279 -2.79 5.05 -5.00
N GLN A 280 -2.48 6.07 -4.20
CA GLN A 280 -2.43 5.97 -2.74
C GLN A 280 -3.78 5.66 -2.12
N LEU A 281 -4.84 6.36 -2.53
CA LEU A 281 -6.20 6.10 -2.04
C LEU A 281 -6.61 4.63 -2.29
N LEU A 282 -6.25 4.08 -3.45
CA LEU A 282 -6.52 2.67 -3.76
C LEU A 282 -5.75 1.70 -2.86
N TYR A 283 -4.43 1.82 -2.75
CA TYR A 283 -3.67 0.83 -2.00
C TYR A 283 -3.94 0.91 -0.50
N GLU A 284 -4.25 2.10 0.00
CA GLU A 284 -4.62 2.26 1.40
C GLU A 284 -6.01 1.66 1.69
N ALA A 285 -6.95 1.72 0.74
CA ALA A 285 -8.22 0.99 0.82
C ALA A 285 -7.97 -0.53 0.90
N LEU A 286 -7.07 -1.06 0.07
CA LEU A 286 -6.67 -2.47 0.14
C LEU A 286 -6.02 -2.83 1.49
N PHE A 287 -5.21 -1.94 2.07
CA PHE A 287 -4.62 -2.16 3.39
C PHE A 287 -5.69 -2.27 4.48
N ALA A 288 -6.71 -1.42 4.43
CA ALA A 288 -7.84 -1.52 5.35
C ALA A 288 -8.55 -2.88 5.22
N MET A 289 -8.71 -3.41 3.99
CA MET A 289 -9.36 -4.71 3.74
C MET A 289 -8.51 -5.92 4.17
N TYR A 290 -7.19 -5.86 4.00
CA TYR A 290 -6.28 -6.92 4.44
C TYR A 290 -5.93 -6.87 5.93
N GLY A 291 -6.13 -5.72 6.58
CA GLY A 291 -5.55 -5.37 7.87
C GLY A 291 -4.15 -4.78 7.69
N GLU A 292 -3.95 -3.53 8.12
CA GLU A 292 -2.75 -2.75 7.80
C GLU A 292 -1.45 -3.43 8.25
N ALA A 293 -1.47 -4.09 9.42
CA ALA A 293 -0.32 -4.82 9.95
C ALA A 293 0.12 -6.02 9.07
N ASN A 294 -0.76 -6.53 8.19
CA ASN A 294 -0.41 -7.59 7.24
C ASN A 294 0.11 -7.06 5.91
N CYS A 295 0.23 -5.73 5.77
CA CYS A 295 0.67 -5.07 4.56
C CYS A 295 2.03 -4.38 4.74
N ALA A 296 2.66 -4.00 3.65
CA ALA A 296 3.88 -3.18 3.67
C ALA A 296 3.98 -2.30 2.43
N VAL A 297 4.64 -1.15 2.59
CA VAL A 297 5.11 -0.31 1.48
C VAL A 297 6.63 -0.42 1.39
N LEU A 298 7.14 -0.65 0.19
CA LEU A 298 8.55 -0.60 -0.16
C LEU A 298 8.80 0.59 -1.08
N ASP A 299 9.77 1.41 -0.70
CA ASP A 299 10.41 2.38 -1.58
C ASP A 299 11.57 1.72 -2.36
N GLN A 300 12.19 2.47 -3.28
CA GLN A 300 13.31 1.99 -4.07
C GLN A 300 14.50 1.54 -3.21
N ASP A 301 14.85 2.28 -2.16
CA ASP A 301 15.99 1.97 -1.29
C ASP A 301 15.79 0.66 -0.52
N ARG A 302 14.56 0.41 -0.04
CA ARG A 302 14.19 -0.84 0.65
C ARG A 302 14.14 -2.01 -0.32
N LEU A 303 13.73 -1.79 -1.57
CA LEU A 303 13.77 -2.82 -2.62
C LEU A 303 15.21 -3.19 -3.00
N ASP A 304 16.11 -2.22 -3.00
CA ASP A 304 17.53 -2.42 -3.29
C ASP A 304 18.30 -3.01 -2.10
N SER A 305 17.83 -2.76 -0.88
CA SER A 305 18.37 -3.30 0.37
C SER A 305 18.37 -4.82 0.45
N LYS A 306 19.32 -5.36 1.21
CA LYS A 306 19.36 -6.77 1.62
C LYS A 306 18.37 -7.08 2.76
N PHE A 307 17.90 -6.05 3.46
CA PHE A 307 17.06 -6.19 4.65
C PHE A 307 15.57 -6.34 4.29
N THR A 308 15.19 -7.50 3.76
CA THR A 308 13.80 -7.81 3.38
C THR A 308 12.98 -8.42 4.52
N GLY A 309 13.49 -8.45 5.75
CA GLY A 309 12.78 -8.99 6.92
C GLY A 309 11.41 -8.33 7.19
N VAL A 310 11.21 -7.09 6.73
CA VAL A 310 9.92 -6.37 6.80
C VAL A 310 8.78 -7.06 6.03
N LEU A 311 9.12 -7.89 5.05
CA LEU A 311 8.17 -8.63 4.20
C LEU A 311 7.70 -9.94 4.82
N LYS A 312 8.31 -10.36 5.92
CA LYS A 312 7.89 -11.55 6.64
C LYS A 312 6.44 -11.37 7.13
N ASN A 313 5.62 -12.40 6.93
CA ASN A 313 4.21 -12.43 7.32
C ASN A 313 3.33 -11.34 6.68
N LYS A 314 3.75 -10.78 5.54
CA LYS A 314 2.90 -9.87 4.76
C LYS A 314 2.12 -10.64 3.71
N VAL A 315 0.89 -10.18 3.45
CA VAL A 315 -0.02 -10.75 2.42
C VAL A 315 -0.24 -9.81 1.24
N PHE A 316 0.10 -8.53 1.40
CA PHE A 316 0.02 -7.54 0.34
C PHE A 316 1.14 -6.50 0.49
N VAL A 317 1.83 -6.20 -0.61
CA VAL A 317 2.98 -5.30 -0.62
C VAL A 317 2.84 -4.32 -1.77
N VAL A 318 3.02 -3.04 -1.46
CA VAL A 318 3.02 -1.96 -2.45
C VAL A 318 4.45 -1.53 -2.70
N LEU A 319 4.84 -1.45 -3.96
CA LEU A 319 6.08 -0.82 -4.40
C LEU A 319 5.72 0.61 -4.78
N ASN A 320 6.22 1.59 -4.02
CA ASN A 320 5.96 3.00 -4.27
C ASN A 320 7.23 3.65 -4.84
N GLU A 321 7.08 4.40 -5.93
CA GLU A 321 8.17 5.16 -6.57
C GLU A 321 9.32 4.28 -7.11
N THR A 322 9.00 3.09 -7.65
CA THR A 322 10.01 2.29 -8.35
C THR A 322 10.48 3.04 -9.60
N MET A 323 11.77 3.33 -9.69
CA MET A 323 12.40 4.06 -10.79
C MET A 323 13.14 3.08 -11.69
N SER A 324 13.10 3.30 -13.01
CA SER A 324 13.91 2.51 -13.94
C SER A 324 15.16 3.28 -14.41
N ASP A 325 16.24 3.21 -13.63
CA ASP A 325 17.56 3.64 -14.10
C ASP A 325 18.39 2.47 -14.68
N THR A 326 18.94 2.65 -15.88
CA THR A 326 19.29 1.60 -16.87
C THR A 326 20.03 0.33 -16.40
N ASN A 327 20.92 0.41 -15.41
CA ASN A 327 21.63 -0.78 -14.88
C ASN A 327 20.94 -1.37 -13.64
N ARG A 328 20.49 -0.53 -12.70
CA ARG A 328 19.78 -0.98 -11.48
C ARG A 328 18.44 -1.65 -11.83
N SER A 329 17.78 -1.15 -12.87
CA SER A 329 16.50 -1.66 -13.36
C SER A 329 16.46 -3.15 -13.65
N ARG A 330 17.57 -3.76 -14.12
CA ARG A 330 17.60 -5.21 -14.42
C ARG A 330 17.66 -6.05 -13.15
N GLU A 331 18.44 -5.62 -12.17
CA GLU A 331 18.50 -6.29 -10.87
C GLU A 331 17.17 -6.18 -10.14
N THR A 332 16.58 -4.98 -10.15
CA THR A 332 15.23 -4.74 -9.62
C THR A 332 14.20 -5.61 -10.32
N ALA A 333 14.19 -5.69 -11.66
CA ALA A 333 13.28 -6.56 -12.40
C ALA A 333 13.43 -8.04 -12.03
N ASN A 334 14.66 -8.51 -11.81
CA ASN A 334 14.91 -9.89 -11.35
C ASN A 334 14.41 -10.14 -9.93
N LYS A 335 14.61 -9.19 -9.00
CA LYS A 335 14.05 -9.25 -7.65
C LYS A 335 12.53 -9.30 -7.68
N LEU A 336 11.89 -8.45 -8.47
CA LEU A 336 10.43 -8.41 -8.60
C LEU A 336 9.85 -9.72 -9.15
N LYS A 337 10.53 -10.35 -10.13
CA LYS A 337 10.15 -11.68 -10.63
C LYS A 337 10.15 -12.72 -9.49
N ALA A 338 11.22 -12.77 -8.71
CA ALA A 338 11.33 -13.68 -7.57
C ALA A 338 10.25 -13.39 -6.51
N MET A 339 10.05 -12.12 -6.14
CA MET A 339 9.03 -11.71 -5.17
C MET A 339 7.61 -12.08 -5.63
N ALA A 340 7.29 -11.92 -6.92
CA ALA A 340 5.98 -12.30 -7.44
C ALA A 340 5.73 -13.81 -7.41
N THR A 341 6.72 -14.64 -7.78
CA THR A 341 6.47 -16.08 -8.00
C THR A 341 7.00 -17.02 -6.93
N ASP A 342 8.11 -16.71 -6.28
CA ASP A 342 8.80 -17.68 -5.43
C ASP A 342 8.01 -17.91 -4.14
N THR A 343 8.03 -19.16 -3.65
CA THR A 343 7.33 -19.58 -2.43
C THR A 343 8.10 -19.24 -1.16
N ARG A 344 9.42 -19.05 -1.26
CA ARG A 344 10.31 -18.65 -0.17
C ARG A 344 11.23 -17.55 -0.66
N LEU A 345 11.49 -16.57 0.20
CA LEU A 345 12.45 -15.50 -0.02
C LEU A 345 13.53 -15.57 1.05
N SER A 346 14.74 -15.17 0.68
CA SER A 346 15.81 -14.90 1.64
C SER A 346 15.60 -13.49 2.20
N GLY A 347 15.81 -13.33 3.50
CA GLY A 347 15.79 -12.03 4.13
C GLY A 347 16.67 -11.91 5.35
N GLU A 348 17.26 -10.74 5.47
CA GLU A 348 18.04 -10.32 6.63
C GLU A 348 17.21 -9.32 7.44
N ALA A 349 17.26 -9.42 8.76
CA ALA A 349 16.83 -8.35 9.65
C ALA A 349 18.08 -7.74 10.29
N LYS A 350 18.03 -6.46 10.65
CA LYS A 350 19.18 -5.79 11.28
C LYS A 350 19.61 -6.57 12.53
N HIS A 351 20.90 -6.90 12.60
CA HIS A 351 21.51 -7.64 13.71
C HIS A 351 21.01 -9.08 13.91
N VAL A 352 20.35 -9.67 12.91
CA VAL A 352 19.90 -11.07 12.91
C VAL A 352 20.47 -11.77 11.68
N GLU A 353 20.88 -13.02 11.83
CA GLU A 353 21.38 -13.83 10.72
C GLU A 353 20.35 -13.95 9.59
N ALA A 354 20.84 -14.01 8.36
CA ALA A 354 20.03 -14.22 7.16
C ALA A 354 19.20 -15.50 7.30
N GLY A 355 17.89 -15.38 7.10
CA GLY A 355 16.96 -16.50 7.15
C GLY A 355 16.13 -16.59 5.87
N THR A 356 15.47 -17.73 5.68
CA THR A 356 14.43 -17.86 4.65
C THR A 356 13.05 -17.76 5.30
N PHE A 357 12.13 -17.06 4.65
CA PHE A 357 10.75 -16.97 5.09
C PHE A 357 9.79 -17.31 3.95
N THR A 358 8.59 -17.79 4.30
CA THR A 358 7.53 -18.08 3.34
C THR A 358 7.04 -16.77 2.73
N ASN A 359 7.03 -16.70 1.40
CA ASN A 359 6.46 -15.58 0.67
C ASN A 359 4.95 -15.79 0.56
N LEU A 360 4.19 -14.88 1.16
CA LEU A 360 2.72 -14.94 1.22
C LEU A 360 2.04 -13.77 0.49
N PHE A 361 2.82 -12.80 -0.02
CA PHE A 361 2.27 -11.53 -0.48
C PHE A 361 2.04 -11.47 -1.98
N ASN A 362 1.04 -10.65 -2.35
CA ASN A 362 0.89 -10.11 -3.69
C ASN A 362 1.54 -8.72 -3.78
N LEU A 363 1.87 -8.30 -5.00
CA LEU A 363 2.51 -7.02 -5.27
C LEU A 363 1.57 -6.09 -6.03
N LEU A 364 1.61 -4.81 -5.69
CA LEU A 364 1.08 -3.71 -6.49
C LEU A 364 2.21 -2.71 -6.72
N ASN A 365 2.52 -2.38 -7.96
CA ASN A 365 3.53 -1.38 -8.29
C ASN A 365 2.87 -0.04 -8.63
N CYS A 366 3.26 1.01 -7.92
CA CYS A 366 2.79 2.38 -8.12
C CYS A 366 4.00 3.26 -8.40
N THR A 367 4.10 3.79 -9.61
CA THR A 367 5.23 4.67 -9.98
C THR A 367 4.79 5.81 -10.87
N ASN A 368 5.52 6.91 -10.79
CA ASN A 368 5.33 8.06 -11.66
C ASN A 368 6.35 8.09 -12.82
N ASP A 369 7.24 7.10 -12.88
CA ASP A 369 8.19 6.94 -13.98
C ASP A 369 7.42 6.54 -15.26
N PRO A 370 7.59 7.27 -16.39
CA PRO A 370 7.01 6.88 -17.67
C PRO A 370 7.52 5.53 -18.18
N ARG A 371 8.68 5.06 -17.70
CA ARG A 371 9.22 3.73 -17.93
C ARG A 371 9.27 3.00 -16.58
N PRO A 372 8.18 2.32 -16.18
CA PRO A 372 8.05 1.82 -14.81
C PRO A 372 8.97 0.63 -14.49
N LEU A 373 9.35 -0.18 -15.48
CA LEU A 373 10.22 -1.35 -15.31
C LEU A 373 10.83 -1.82 -16.64
N ILE A 374 11.86 -2.68 -16.56
CA ILE A 374 12.35 -3.41 -17.74
C ILE A 374 11.56 -4.71 -17.88
N LEU A 375 10.90 -4.87 -19.02
CA LEU A 375 10.19 -6.09 -19.40
C LEU A 375 11.03 -6.95 -20.35
N GLU A 376 10.93 -8.26 -20.19
CA GLU A 376 11.43 -9.24 -21.17
C GLU A 376 10.30 -9.70 -22.08
N LYS A 377 10.64 -10.11 -23.32
CA LYS A 377 9.67 -10.60 -24.33
C LYS A 377 8.73 -11.69 -23.80
N GLY A 378 9.21 -12.54 -22.88
CA GLY A 378 8.43 -13.62 -22.27
C GLY A 378 7.88 -13.32 -20.87
N ASP A 379 7.88 -12.06 -20.43
CA ASP A 379 7.34 -11.74 -19.11
C ASP A 379 5.85 -12.04 -19.04
N ARG A 380 5.41 -12.75 -17.99
CA ARG A 380 4.01 -13.11 -17.77
C ARG A 380 3.51 -12.65 -16.40
N ARG A 381 4.23 -11.72 -15.78
CA ARG A 381 4.01 -11.30 -14.39
C ARG A 381 3.50 -9.87 -14.33
N ASN A 382 4.00 -8.98 -15.19
CA ASN A 382 3.71 -7.56 -15.11
C ASN A 382 2.60 -7.17 -16.08
N VAL A 383 1.53 -6.60 -15.53
CA VAL A 383 0.44 -5.97 -16.27
C VAL A 383 0.48 -4.47 -16.00
N LEU A 384 0.32 -3.67 -17.06
CA LEU A 384 0.57 -2.23 -17.02
C LEU A 384 -0.71 -1.44 -17.29
N PHE A 385 -1.01 -0.49 -16.43
CA PHE A 385 -2.15 0.40 -16.55
C PHE A 385 -1.66 1.84 -16.63
N PHE A 386 -1.93 2.47 -17.77
CA PHE A 386 -1.50 3.83 -18.06
C PHE A 386 -2.61 4.83 -17.73
N GLN A 387 -2.28 5.86 -16.96
CA GLN A 387 -3.10 7.02 -16.67
C GLN A 387 -2.20 8.26 -16.57
N ASP A 388 -2.48 9.27 -17.39
CA ASP A 388 -1.74 10.54 -17.50
C ASP A 388 -2.45 11.74 -16.81
N LYS A 389 -3.69 11.56 -16.38
CA LYS A 389 -4.49 12.60 -15.71
C LYS A 389 -4.45 12.46 -14.19
N PRO A 390 -4.45 13.57 -13.44
CA PRO A 390 -4.74 13.54 -12.01
C PRO A 390 -6.19 13.12 -11.78
N LEU A 391 -6.46 12.61 -10.57
CA LEU A 391 -7.81 12.34 -10.12
C LEU A 391 -8.58 13.65 -9.97
N ASP A 392 -9.88 13.62 -10.27
CA ASP A 392 -10.76 14.75 -9.96
C ASP A 392 -10.68 15.10 -8.46
N ARG A 393 -10.56 16.40 -8.16
CA ARG A 393 -10.31 16.86 -6.79
C ARG A 393 -11.48 16.55 -5.85
N GLU A 394 -12.71 16.70 -6.35
CA GLU A 394 -13.90 16.46 -5.55
C GLU A 394 -14.08 14.96 -5.29
N MET A 395 -13.86 14.12 -6.31
CA MET A 395 -13.82 12.67 -6.14
C MET A 395 -12.75 12.24 -5.12
N GLY A 396 -11.53 12.76 -5.25
CA GLY A 396 -10.44 12.48 -4.31
C GLY A 396 -10.78 12.88 -2.87
N ARG A 397 -11.44 14.04 -2.68
CA ARG A 397 -11.93 14.50 -1.37
C ARG A 397 -12.96 13.55 -0.79
N ARG A 398 -13.98 13.14 -1.56
CA ARG A 398 -15.03 12.21 -1.09
C ARG A 398 -14.47 10.86 -0.65
N ILE A 399 -13.52 10.31 -1.39
CA ILE A 399 -12.86 9.04 -1.04
C ILE A 399 -12.01 9.19 0.23
N ALA A 400 -11.28 10.30 0.37
CA ALA A 400 -10.50 10.57 1.57
C ALA A 400 -11.40 10.74 2.81
N GLU A 401 -12.52 11.44 2.67
CA GLU A 401 -13.52 11.63 3.72
C GLU A 401 -14.19 10.31 4.13
N ASP A 402 -14.57 9.46 3.18
CA ASP A 402 -15.11 8.13 3.50
C ASP A 402 -14.11 7.30 4.30
N ARG A 403 -12.83 7.30 3.90
CA ARG A 403 -11.75 6.55 4.56
C ARG A 403 -11.47 7.04 5.99
N GLN A 404 -11.51 8.36 6.22
CA GLN A 404 -11.27 8.96 7.54
C GLN A 404 -12.52 8.95 8.44
N GLY A 405 -13.71 8.91 7.82
CA GLY A 405 -14.99 8.93 8.49
C GLY A 405 -15.58 7.52 8.70
N PRO A 406 -16.90 7.34 8.49
CA PRO A 406 -17.58 6.07 8.77
C PRO A 406 -17.26 4.91 7.82
N ARG A 407 -16.48 5.12 6.74
CA ARG A 407 -16.04 4.08 5.78
C ARG A 407 -17.18 3.31 5.11
N VAL A 408 -18.27 4.00 4.76
CA VAL A 408 -19.47 3.38 4.20
C VAL A 408 -19.19 2.82 2.81
N GLN A 409 -18.61 3.62 1.92
CA GLN A 409 -18.30 3.16 0.56
C GLN A 409 -17.14 2.17 0.55
N LEU A 410 -16.16 2.32 1.46
CA LEU A 410 -15.07 1.37 1.61
C LEU A 410 -15.55 -0.01 2.09
N ALA A 411 -16.50 -0.06 3.03
CA ALA A 411 -17.15 -1.30 3.46
C ALA A 411 -17.94 -1.96 2.32
N ALA A 412 -18.61 -1.16 1.49
CA ALA A 412 -19.31 -1.62 0.28
C ALA A 412 -18.35 -2.14 -0.79
N PHE A 413 -17.24 -1.45 -1.02
CA PHE A 413 -16.21 -1.91 -1.94
C PHE A 413 -15.59 -3.24 -1.46
N TYR A 414 -15.39 -3.38 -0.15
CA TYR A 414 -14.90 -4.63 0.43
C TYR A 414 -15.91 -5.78 0.23
N ALA A 415 -17.19 -5.55 0.51
CA ALA A 415 -18.24 -6.54 0.27
C ALA A 415 -18.30 -6.96 -1.21
N HIS A 416 -18.23 -5.98 -2.13
CA HIS A 416 -18.17 -6.24 -3.57
C HIS A 416 -17.01 -7.15 -3.95
N LEU A 417 -15.79 -6.89 -3.48
CA LEU A 417 -14.64 -7.75 -3.78
C LEU A 417 -14.79 -9.17 -3.21
N LEU A 418 -15.41 -9.34 -2.03
CA LEU A 418 -15.61 -10.66 -1.42
C LEU A 418 -16.66 -11.51 -2.15
N GLU A 419 -17.64 -10.86 -2.76
CA GLU A 419 -18.76 -11.50 -3.49
C GLU A 419 -18.55 -11.56 -5.00
N ARG A 420 -17.58 -10.80 -5.53
CA ARG A 420 -17.26 -10.73 -6.96
C ARG A 420 -17.05 -12.12 -7.57
N ASP A 421 -17.73 -12.36 -8.68
CA ASP A 421 -17.57 -13.56 -9.51
C ASP A 421 -16.31 -13.43 -10.38
N VAL A 422 -15.18 -13.89 -9.84
CA VAL A 422 -13.86 -13.82 -10.47
C VAL A 422 -13.82 -14.67 -11.75
N LYS A 423 -13.40 -14.06 -12.86
CA LYS A 423 -13.23 -14.73 -14.16
C LYS A 423 -11.79 -15.09 -14.48
N VAL A 424 -10.84 -14.32 -13.95
CA VAL A 424 -9.41 -14.50 -14.17
C VAL A 424 -8.84 -15.63 -13.29
N LYS A 425 -7.90 -16.42 -13.81
CA LYS A 425 -7.18 -17.45 -13.02
C LYS A 425 -5.83 -16.95 -12.53
N VAL A 426 -5.26 -17.67 -11.56
CA VAL A 426 -3.90 -17.43 -11.08
C VAL A 426 -2.91 -17.52 -12.25
N GLY A 427 -2.10 -16.48 -12.43
CA GLY A 427 -1.09 -16.38 -13.49
C GLY A 427 -1.62 -15.94 -14.85
N ASP A 428 -2.92 -15.71 -15.02
CA ASP A 428 -3.47 -15.13 -16.24
C ASP A 428 -3.08 -13.65 -16.31
N ILE A 429 -2.60 -13.23 -17.48
CA ILE A 429 -2.16 -11.86 -17.75
C ILE A 429 -3.11 -11.17 -18.73
N TYR A 430 -3.51 -9.94 -18.42
CA TYR A 430 -4.25 -9.08 -19.34
C TYR A 430 -3.27 -8.25 -20.18
N GLU A 431 -3.44 -8.29 -21.49
CA GLU A 431 -2.57 -7.61 -22.44
C GLU A 431 -3.09 -6.19 -22.72
N THR A 432 -2.42 -5.18 -22.16
CA THR A 432 -2.76 -3.76 -22.36
C THR A 432 -1.87 -3.13 -23.45
N ASP A 433 -2.34 -2.04 -24.05
CA ASP A 433 -1.52 -1.30 -25.02
C ASP A 433 -0.29 -0.66 -24.35
N ALA A 434 -0.42 -0.25 -23.08
CA ALA A 434 0.68 0.17 -22.22
C ALA A 434 1.77 -0.91 -22.10
N ARG A 435 1.38 -2.17 -21.89
CA ARG A 435 2.32 -3.30 -21.82
C ARG A 435 2.99 -3.57 -23.16
N LYS A 436 2.22 -3.59 -24.26
CA LYS A 436 2.77 -3.76 -25.62
C LYS A 436 3.78 -2.67 -25.96
N TRP A 437 3.46 -1.42 -25.61
CA TRP A 437 4.35 -0.29 -25.79
C TRP A 437 5.65 -0.47 -25.00
N LEU A 438 5.57 -0.79 -23.70
CA LEU A 438 6.77 -0.93 -22.87
C LEU A 438 7.63 -2.13 -23.31
N LEU A 439 7.02 -3.22 -23.77
CA LEU A 439 7.76 -4.34 -24.36
C LEU A 439 8.59 -3.91 -25.56
N ARG A 440 8.02 -3.11 -26.47
CA ARG A 440 8.75 -2.54 -27.62
C ARG A 440 9.88 -1.62 -27.15
N GLU A 441 9.62 -0.80 -26.13
CA GLU A 441 10.64 0.08 -25.55
C GLU A 441 11.79 -0.70 -24.89
N CYS A 442 11.52 -1.87 -24.29
CA CYS A 442 12.53 -2.70 -23.65
C CYS A 442 13.32 -3.60 -24.60
N GLU A 443 12.98 -3.63 -25.89
CA GLU A 443 13.68 -4.45 -26.87
C GLU A 443 15.15 -4.06 -27.03
N ALA A 444 15.95 -5.05 -27.44
CA ALA A 444 17.35 -4.85 -27.78
C ALA A 444 17.48 -3.82 -28.92
N SER A 445 18.50 -2.97 -28.82
CA SER A 445 18.80 -1.93 -29.83
C SER A 445 18.92 -2.48 -31.24
N CYS A 446 19.43 -3.71 -31.42
CA CYS A 446 19.50 -4.36 -32.74
C CYS A 446 18.13 -4.68 -33.34
N LEU A 447 17.13 -5.06 -32.53
CA LEU A 447 15.77 -5.30 -33.02
C LEU A 447 15.11 -4.00 -33.43
N LYS A 448 15.25 -2.96 -32.60
CA LYS A 448 14.75 -1.61 -32.91
C LYS A 448 15.34 -1.09 -34.21
N PHE A 449 16.65 -1.22 -34.38
CA PHE A 449 17.38 -0.83 -35.59
C PHE A 449 16.83 -1.52 -36.84
N TRP A 450 16.75 -2.85 -36.85
CA TRP A 450 16.29 -3.58 -38.04
C TRP A 450 14.82 -3.37 -38.36
N ARG A 451 13.97 -3.10 -37.36
CA ARG A 451 12.57 -2.72 -37.62
C ARG A 451 12.48 -1.37 -38.29
N GLN A 452 13.25 -0.39 -37.83
CA GLN A 452 13.32 0.89 -38.52
C GLN A 452 13.85 0.73 -39.96
N VAL A 453 14.89 -0.08 -40.18
CA VAL A 453 15.36 -0.38 -41.55
C VAL A 453 14.27 -1.05 -42.40
N LYS A 454 13.44 -1.91 -41.79
CA LYS A 454 12.33 -2.56 -42.49
C LYS A 454 11.19 -1.59 -42.83
N GLU A 455 10.94 -0.61 -41.97
CA GLU A 455 9.88 0.40 -42.14
C GLU A 455 10.32 1.52 -43.10
N ASP A 456 11.52 2.09 -42.87
CA ASP A 456 12.01 3.29 -43.58
C ASP A 456 12.90 2.96 -44.80
N GLY A 457 13.44 1.74 -44.86
CA GLY A 457 14.45 1.33 -45.84
C GLY A 457 15.89 1.65 -45.43
N TRP A 458 16.82 0.80 -45.86
CA TRP A 458 18.25 0.88 -45.56
C TRP A 458 18.88 2.22 -45.94
N LEU A 459 18.54 2.77 -47.12
CA LEU A 459 19.13 4.02 -47.60
C LEU A 459 18.69 5.22 -46.75
N SER A 460 17.43 5.21 -46.28
CA SER A 460 16.92 6.23 -45.37
C SER A 460 17.69 6.22 -44.06
N VAL A 461 17.79 5.06 -43.41
CA VAL A 461 18.48 4.92 -42.11
C VAL A 461 19.97 5.23 -42.22
N SER A 462 20.64 4.73 -43.27
CA SER A 462 22.09 4.92 -43.45
C SER A 462 22.48 6.31 -43.95
N SER A 463 21.57 7.09 -44.55
CA SER A 463 21.86 8.44 -45.06
C SER A 463 22.48 9.36 -44.02
N THR A 464 21.98 9.30 -42.79
CA THR A 464 22.45 10.13 -41.69
C THR A 464 23.89 9.76 -41.28
N TRP A 465 24.26 8.48 -41.37
CA TRP A 465 25.64 8.04 -41.17
C TRP A 465 26.55 8.52 -42.31
N VAL A 466 26.09 8.40 -43.57
CA VAL A 466 26.83 8.89 -44.75
C VAL A 466 27.11 10.39 -44.66
N ILE A 467 26.13 11.19 -44.25
CA ILE A 467 26.26 12.65 -44.10
C ILE A 467 27.27 13.02 -43.00
N ALA A 468 27.35 12.22 -41.94
CA ALA A 468 28.24 12.47 -40.82
C ALA A 468 29.70 12.01 -41.05
N ALA A 469 29.96 11.22 -42.10
CA ALA A 469 31.30 10.79 -42.45
C ALA A 469 32.16 11.97 -42.96
N ARG A 470 33.45 11.98 -42.62
CA ARG A 470 34.41 12.93 -43.23
C ARG A 470 34.53 12.63 -44.72
N ARG A 471 34.82 13.65 -45.56
CA ARG A 471 34.88 13.53 -47.03
C ARG A 471 35.81 12.41 -47.52
N ASP A 472 36.81 12.09 -46.72
CA ASP A 472 37.88 11.14 -46.96
C ASP A 472 37.60 9.73 -46.41
N GLU A 473 36.47 9.53 -45.71
CA GLU A 473 36.03 8.25 -45.12
C GLU A 473 34.69 7.73 -45.70
N VAL A 474 34.14 8.41 -46.72
CA VAL A 474 32.82 8.08 -47.28
C VAL A 474 32.86 6.69 -47.93
N ARG A 475 32.16 5.74 -47.32
CA ARG A 475 31.90 4.42 -47.88
C ARG A 475 30.46 4.37 -48.38
N GLU A 476 30.28 3.74 -49.54
CA GLU A 476 28.94 3.49 -50.07
C GLU A 476 28.15 2.57 -49.12
N PRO A 477 26.89 2.91 -48.80
CA PRO A 477 26.06 2.11 -47.90
C PRO A 477 25.66 0.76 -48.52
N THR A 478 25.85 0.60 -49.83
CA THR A 478 25.49 -0.60 -50.61
C THR A 478 26.61 -0.96 -51.59
N LEU A 479 26.66 -2.24 -51.94
CA LEU A 479 27.54 -2.80 -52.96
C LEU A 479 26.71 -3.47 -54.05
N GLN A 480 26.95 -3.15 -55.31
CA GLN A 480 26.36 -3.88 -56.43
C GLN A 480 27.25 -5.04 -56.88
N TRP A 481 26.68 -6.24 -56.90
CA TRP A 481 27.37 -7.43 -57.41
C TRP A 481 26.36 -8.46 -57.91
N ASP A 482 26.61 -9.00 -59.10
CA ASP A 482 25.73 -10.00 -59.77
C ASP A 482 24.28 -9.52 -59.92
N GLY A 483 24.11 -8.25 -60.33
CA GLY A 483 22.79 -7.62 -60.54
C GLY A 483 21.96 -7.42 -59.26
N LYS A 484 22.57 -7.59 -58.08
CA LYS A 484 21.90 -7.43 -56.78
C LYS A 484 22.58 -6.36 -55.94
N ASP A 485 21.79 -5.69 -55.11
CA ASP A 485 22.27 -4.78 -54.10
C ASP A 485 22.55 -5.52 -52.79
N TRP A 486 23.77 -5.37 -52.29
CA TRP A 486 24.26 -5.97 -51.07
C TRP A 486 24.54 -4.90 -50.02
N VAL A 487 24.24 -5.19 -48.76
CA VAL A 487 24.63 -4.38 -47.62
C VAL A 487 25.87 -5.00 -46.98
N PRO A 488 27.04 -4.34 -47.02
CA PRO A 488 28.25 -4.85 -46.38
C PRO A 488 28.07 -4.98 -44.86
N SER A 489 28.57 -6.06 -44.28
CA SER A 489 28.36 -6.36 -42.85
C SER A 489 29.08 -5.38 -41.92
N ASP A 490 30.27 -4.91 -42.32
CA ASP A 490 31.03 -3.90 -41.60
C ASP A 490 30.31 -2.54 -41.64
N VAL A 491 29.84 -2.12 -42.81
CA VAL A 491 29.03 -0.90 -42.97
C VAL A 491 27.76 -0.97 -42.13
N ALA A 492 27.07 -2.11 -42.12
CA ALA A 492 25.90 -2.29 -41.26
C ALA A 492 26.21 -2.22 -39.76
N CYS A 493 27.37 -2.69 -39.31
CA CYS A 493 27.83 -2.49 -37.93
C CYS A 493 28.11 -1.01 -37.62
N ASP A 494 28.73 -0.29 -38.55
CA ASP A 494 29.07 1.14 -38.38
C ASP A 494 27.80 2.01 -38.32
N VAL A 495 26.90 1.81 -39.28
CA VAL A 495 25.58 2.48 -39.33
C VAL A 495 24.77 2.15 -38.08
N TYR A 496 24.75 0.89 -37.62
CA TYR A 496 24.08 0.50 -36.39
C TYR A 496 24.67 1.18 -35.15
N THR A 497 26.00 1.27 -35.07
CA THR A 497 26.71 1.91 -33.95
C THR A 497 26.40 3.41 -33.90
N ASP A 498 26.41 4.06 -35.07
CA ASP A 498 26.06 5.46 -35.23
C ASP A 498 24.59 5.73 -34.90
N TRP A 499 23.68 4.89 -35.39
CA TRP A 499 22.25 4.93 -35.08
C TRP A 499 22.01 4.80 -33.57
N CYS A 500 22.66 3.83 -32.92
CA CYS A 500 22.59 3.65 -31.47
C CYS A 500 23.04 4.92 -30.73
N ARG A 501 24.16 5.53 -31.16
CA ARG A 501 24.68 6.76 -30.56
C ARG A 501 23.67 7.90 -30.62
N ARG A 502 23.04 8.11 -31.79
CA ARG A 502 22.01 9.16 -31.98
C ARG A 502 20.76 8.93 -31.15
N HIS A 503 20.38 7.67 -30.96
CA HIS A 503 19.22 7.28 -30.16
C HIS A 503 19.54 7.10 -28.67
N GLN A 504 20.77 7.43 -28.25
CA GLN A 504 21.25 7.25 -26.87
C GLN A 504 21.13 5.81 -26.36
N LEU A 505 21.28 4.84 -27.26
CA LEU A 505 21.22 3.41 -26.98
C LEU A 505 22.63 2.81 -26.94
N LYS A 506 22.81 1.77 -26.12
CA LYS A 506 24.03 0.97 -26.13
C LYS A 506 23.95 -0.10 -27.23
N PRO A 507 24.93 -0.20 -28.14
CA PRO A 507 24.93 -1.22 -29.17
C PRO A 507 25.13 -2.61 -28.56
N THR A 508 24.42 -3.58 -29.12
CA THR A 508 24.61 -5.01 -28.86
C THR A 508 25.78 -5.58 -29.66
N GLY A 509 26.37 -6.70 -29.21
CA GLY A 509 27.42 -7.39 -29.96
C GLY A 509 26.97 -7.88 -31.34
N GLY A 510 27.91 -7.99 -32.28
CA GLY A 510 27.64 -8.27 -33.70
C GLY A 510 26.80 -9.52 -33.97
N ASN A 511 26.99 -10.62 -33.23
CA ASN A 511 26.16 -11.82 -33.38
C ASN A 511 24.66 -11.52 -33.14
N LYS A 512 24.36 -10.74 -32.10
CA LYS A 512 22.98 -10.33 -31.78
C LYS A 512 22.39 -9.40 -32.83
N LEU A 513 23.23 -8.60 -33.50
CA LEU A 513 22.79 -7.76 -34.62
C LEU A 513 22.32 -8.64 -35.79
N TRP A 514 23.06 -9.69 -36.13
CA TRP A 514 22.70 -10.58 -37.23
C TRP A 514 21.54 -11.52 -36.91
N ASP A 515 21.43 -11.98 -35.67
CA ASP A 515 20.28 -12.77 -35.23
C ASP A 515 18.99 -11.94 -35.32
N ALA A 516 19.05 -10.68 -34.88
CA ALA A 516 17.94 -9.74 -35.01
C ALA A 516 17.58 -9.44 -36.48
N LEU A 517 18.56 -9.35 -37.38
CA LEU A 517 18.31 -9.16 -38.82
C LEU A 517 17.44 -10.28 -39.38
N LYS A 518 17.79 -11.53 -39.08
CA LYS A 518 17.04 -12.71 -39.53
C LYS A 518 15.65 -12.80 -38.89
N GLU A 519 15.51 -12.38 -37.64
CA GLU A 519 14.21 -12.33 -36.95
C GLU A 519 13.27 -11.30 -37.59
N VAL A 520 13.77 -10.10 -37.90
CA VAL A 520 12.94 -9.00 -38.40
C VAL A 520 12.68 -9.12 -39.91
N ILE A 521 13.66 -9.60 -40.67
CA ILE A 521 13.63 -9.73 -42.13
C ILE A 521 14.03 -11.17 -42.53
N PRO A 522 13.12 -12.15 -42.42
CA PRO A 522 13.45 -13.56 -42.66
C PRO A 522 13.94 -13.89 -44.08
N ALA A 523 13.66 -13.02 -45.05
CA ALA A 523 14.07 -13.18 -46.45
C ALA A 523 15.55 -12.88 -46.72
N VAL A 524 16.30 -12.37 -45.73
CA VAL A 524 17.71 -12.02 -45.92
C VAL A 524 18.61 -13.25 -46.07
N THR A 525 19.59 -13.14 -46.96
CA THR A 525 20.64 -14.16 -47.12
C THR A 525 22.02 -13.52 -47.03
N ASN A 526 23.01 -14.26 -46.52
CA ASN A 526 24.39 -13.78 -46.43
C ASN A 526 25.23 -14.31 -47.59
N GLY A 527 26.27 -13.56 -47.94
CA GLY A 527 27.17 -13.90 -49.02
C GLY A 527 28.50 -13.18 -48.92
N LYS A 528 29.34 -13.39 -49.94
CA LYS A 528 30.67 -12.78 -50.06
C LYS A 528 30.87 -12.19 -51.46
N PRO A 529 30.09 -11.17 -51.85
CA PRO A 529 30.29 -10.47 -53.12
C PRO A 529 31.71 -9.88 -53.21
N ARG A 530 32.18 -9.64 -54.44
CA ARG A 530 33.52 -9.09 -54.70
C ARG A 530 33.47 -7.58 -54.94
N GLN A 531 34.28 -6.83 -54.19
CA GLN A 531 34.54 -5.41 -54.39
C GLN A 531 36.03 -5.20 -54.63
N GLY A 532 36.42 -4.66 -55.78
CA GLY A 532 37.84 -4.44 -56.11
C GLY A 532 38.71 -5.71 -56.04
N GLY A 533 38.13 -6.89 -56.29
CA GLY A 533 38.81 -8.20 -56.18
C GLY A 533 38.82 -8.82 -54.78
N VAL A 534 38.40 -8.10 -53.74
CA VAL A 534 38.32 -8.58 -52.36
C VAL A 534 36.91 -9.09 -52.05
N GLN A 535 36.80 -10.21 -51.34
CA GLN A 535 35.52 -10.73 -50.85
C GLN A 535 35.06 -9.98 -49.60
N VAL A 536 33.88 -9.40 -49.66
CA VAL A 536 33.28 -8.63 -48.54
C VAL A 536 32.07 -9.37 -48.00
N ARG A 537 32.04 -9.67 -46.69
CA ARG A 537 30.88 -10.31 -46.07
C ARG A 537 29.70 -9.36 -46.12
N SER A 538 28.61 -9.76 -46.78
CA SER A 538 27.47 -8.87 -47.04
C SER A 538 26.14 -9.61 -46.94
N TRP A 539 25.06 -8.85 -46.87
CA TRP A 539 23.68 -9.34 -46.82
C TRP A 539 22.90 -8.86 -48.03
N VAL A 540 22.03 -9.71 -48.57
CA VAL A 540 21.08 -9.36 -49.65
C VAL A 540 19.66 -9.65 -49.18
N GLY A 541 18.68 -8.88 -49.67
CA GLY A 541 17.28 -8.96 -49.26
C GLY A 541 16.87 -7.98 -48.16
N ILE A 542 17.76 -7.06 -47.77
CA ILE A 542 17.42 -5.92 -46.91
C ILE A 542 16.69 -4.88 -47.79
N PRO A 543 15.51 -4.37 -47.41
CA PRO A 543 14.79 -3.38 -48.19
C PRO A 543 15.61 -2.07 -48.25
N LEU A 544 15.88 -1.58 -49.46
CA LEU A 544 16.66 -0.36 -49.64
C LEU A 544 15.83 0.91 -49.41
N ARG A 545 14.53 0.86 -49.69
CA ARG A 545 13.56 1.95 -49.55
C ARG A 545 12.34 1.45 -48.77
N ALA A 546 11.51 2.38 -48.30
CA ALA A 546 10.27 2.05 -47.62
C ALA A 546 9.36 1.20 -48.53
N PRO A 547 8.56 0.24 -47.99
CA PRO A 547 7.71 -0.65 -48.79
C PRO A 547 6.70 0.09 -49.70
N ASP A 548 6.24 1.26 -49.29
CA ASP A 548 5.25 2.07 -50.03
C ASP A 548 5.89 2.97 -51.11
N ASP A 549 7.21 2.95 -51.23
CA ASP A 549 8.00 3.83 -52.11
C ASP A 549 8.16 3.24 -53.53
N THR A 550 7.20 2.42 -53.97
CA THR A 550 7.12 1.89 -55.34
C THR A 550 6.57 2.95 -56.30
N CYS A 551 7.30 4.05 -56.45
CA CYS A 551 7.10 4.95 -57.57
C CYS A 551 7.72 4.33 -58.84
N GLN A 552 6.84 3.73 -59.64
CA GLN A 552 6.92 3.51 -61.10
C GLN A 552 8.33 3.49 -61.73
N GLN A 553 8.86 2.29 -61.95
CA GLN A 553 9.81 2.06 -63.03
C GLN A 553 9.03 1.60 -64.26
N ASP A 554 8.49 2.55 -65.01
CA ASP A 554 8.21 2.36 -66.44
C ASP A 554 9.07 3.31 -67.26
N ALA A 555 9.73 2.73 -68.24
CA ALA A 555 10.83 3.28 -69.00
C ALA A 555 10.44 4.46 -69.90
N GLN A 556 11.28 5.50 -69.94
CA GLN A 556 11.55 6.28 -71.15
C GLN A 556 13.03 6.78 -71.13
N PRO A 557 13.78 6.64 -72.23
CA PRO A 557 15.14 7.16 -72.34
C PRO A 557 15.14 8.68 -72.49
N GLN A 558 15.99 9.37 -71.73
CA GLN A 558 16.20 10.82 -71.88
C GLN A 558 16.71 11.15 -73.29
N PRO A 559 16.18 12.18 -73.97
CA PRO A 559 16.85 12.76 -75.11
C PRO A 559 18.01 13.65 -74.66
N SER A 560 19.06 13.57 -75.46
CA SER A 560 20.38 14.19 -75.36
C SER A 560 20.41 15.70 -75.12
N LEU A 561 21.43 16.11 -74.35
CA LEU A 561 21.97 17.47 -74.24
C LEU A 561 21.95 18.26 -75.56
N GLY A 562 21.21 19.37 -75.55
CA GLY A 562 21.20 20.40 -76.58
C GLY A 562 21.41 21.79 -75.98
N GLN A 563 22.65 22.26 -76.13
CA GLN A 563 23.11 23.65 -76.29
C GLN A 563 22.57 24.78 -75.39
N ARG A 564 23.52 25.41 -74.70
CA ARG A 564 23.47 26.78 -74.15
C ARG A 564 23.03 27.79 -75.21
N SER A 565 22.17 28.73 -74.80
CA SER A 565 22.25 30.13 -75.24
C SER A 565 21.83 31.06 -74.10
N GLN A 566 22.62 32.12 -73.94
CA GLN A 566 22.42 33.25 -73.04
C GLN A 566 21.34 34.19 -73.63
N GLY A 567 20.65 34.95 -72.77
CA GLY A 567 19.90 36.13 -73.21
C GLY A 567 18.78 36.57 -72.28
N ASP A 568 19.14 37.46 -71.35
CA ASP A 568 18.46 38.71 -70.96
C ASP A 568 17.04 38.74 -70.38
N ASP A 569 17.01 39.22 -69.12
CA ASP A 569 16.18 40.30 -68.56
C ASP A 569 14.68 40.40 -68.88
N ALA A 570 13.86 40.21 -67.84
CA ALA A 570 12.72 41.09 -67.57
C ALA A 570 12.27 41.02 -66.09
N ASN A 571 12.28 42.19 -65.45
CA ASN A 571 11.64 42.53 -64.18
C ASN A 571 10.20 42.03 -64.06
N PHE A 572 9.82 41.54 -62.87
CA PHE A 572 8.55 41.93 -62.24
C PHE A 572 8.67 41.84 -60.71
N SER A 573 8.45 43.00 -60.08
CA SER A 573 8.35 43.23 -58.65
C SER A 573 6.92 42.99 -58.13
N ASP A 574 6.86 42.87 -56.81
CA ASP A 574 5.71 43.02 -55.90
C ASP A 574 4.84 41.81 -55.57
N GLY A 575 4.74 41.54 -54.26
CA GLY A 575 3.80 40.59 -53.67
C GLY A 575 4.17 40.15 -52.26
N ALA A 576 4.30 41.09 -51.32
CA ALA A 576 4.48 40.80 -49.91
C ALA A 576 3.24 40.14 -49.29
N THR A 577 3.41 39.02 -48.58
CA THR A 577 2.50 38.63 -47.49
C THR A 577 3.24 37.77 -46.45
N GLN A 578 3.34 38.29 -45.23
CA GLN A 578 3.78 37.54 -44.04
C GLN A 578 2.63 36.66 -43.50
N PRO A 579 2.92 35.49 -42.89
CA PRO A 579 1.92 34.68 -42.18
C PRO A 579 1.73 35.14 -40.72
N PRO A 580 0.52 34.96 -40.13
CA PRO A 580 0.25 35.41 -38.76
C PRO A 580 0.79 34.43 -37.71
N ALA A 581 1.28 35.01 -36.61
CA ALA A 581 1.63 34.32 -35.38
C ALA A 581 0.37 33.87 -34.63
N VAL A 582 0.40 32.65 -34.09
CA VAL A 582 -0.66 32.08 -33.26
C VAL A 582 -0.15 32.01 -31.82
N ALA A 583 -0.98 32.54 -30.91
CA ALA A 583 -0.88 32.44 -29.46
C ALA A 583 -1.51 31.14 -28.95
#